data_AF-A0A0F8Z3H0-F1
#
_entry.id   AF-A0A0F8Z3H0-F1
#
_cell.length_a   1.000
_cell.length_b   1.000
_cell.length_c   1.000
_cell.angle_alpha   90.00
_cell.angle_beta   90.00
_cell.angle_gamma   90.00
#
_symmetry.space_group_name_H-M   'P 1'
#
loop_
_entity.id
_entity.type
_entity.pdbx_description
1 polymer ?
#
loop_
_entity_poly.entity_id
_entity_poly.type
_entity_poly.pdbx_seq_one_letter_code
_entity_poly.pdbx_strand_id
1 'polypeptide(L)'
;MTLQLTIKRLATVATIGGTLAAFAAPAVAVELRGWNIHVEDYPVSIAMESFMEEVTEKTGGEVTGKIYHNGVLGAQPDAIEQVRLGVIDFGEFNLGPMGQSVPEANVTSLPFIFKSIPQMYELMDGAAGEAIGEGMKAKGIMPLGWYAAGARSFYNSQRPINTPADVEGLK
;
A
#
# COMPACT_ATOMS: atom_id res chain seq x y z
N MET A 1 -84.29 23.24 -22.69
CA MET A 1 -83.70 22.36 -21.67
C MET A 1 -82.48 21.74 -22.32
N THR A 2 -81.25 22.24 -22.20
CA THR A 2 -80.61 23.12 -21.21
C THR A 2 -79.51 23.88 -21.96
N LEU A 3 -79.46 25.20 -21.76
CA LEU A 3 -78.46 26.12 -22.30
C LEU A 3 -77.27 26.16 -21.35
N GLN A 4 -76.02 26.15 -21.84
CA GLN A 4 -74.91 26.85 -21.18
C GLN A 4 -73.77 27.12 -22.18
N LEU A 5 -73.59 28.42 -22.48
CA LEU A 5 -72.38 29.04 -23.02
C LEU A 5 -71.19 28.72 -22.08
N THR A 6 -69.90 28.82 -22.45
CA THR A 6 -69.17 30.11 -22.36
C THR A 6 -67.64 29.95 -22.62
N ILE A 7 -67.09 30.90 -23.41
CA ILE A 7 -65.73 31.51 -23.44
C ILE A 7 -64.49 30.76 -23.97
N LYS A 8 -64.00 31.26 -25.12
CA LYS A 8 -62.58 31.32 -25.53
C LYS A 8 -61.86 32.44 -24.75
N ARG A 9 -60.70 32.17 -24.13
CA ARG A 9 -59.64 33.18 -23.90
C ARG A 9 -58.24 32.55 -23.98
N LEU A 10 -57.38 33.29 -24.67
CA LEU A 10 -55.96 33.11 -24.94
C LEU A 10 -55.14 33.77 -23.81
N ALA A 11 -54.10 33.12 -23.26
CA ALA A 11 -53.00 33.80 -22.53
C ALA A 11 -51.80 32.86 -22.23
N THR A 12 -50.66 33.14 -22.89
CA THR A 12 -49.32 33.44 -22.34
C THR A 12 -48.62 32.52 -21.31
N VAL A 13 -47.54 31.88 -21.79
CA VAL A 13 -46.17 31.69 -21.25
C VAL A 13 -45.96 31.29 -19.77
N ALA A 14 -45.27 30.17 -19.56
CA ALA A 14 -44.27 30.01 -18.50
C ALA A 14 -43.18 29.01 -18.94
N THR A 15 -42.04 29.52 -19.41
CA THR A 15 -40.82 28.73 -19.60
C THR A 15 -40.32 28.33 -18.22
N ILE A 16 -40.54 27.08 -17.81
CA ILE A 16 -39.92 26.52 -16.61
C ILE A 16 -38.45 26.29 -16.94
N GLY A 17 -37.61 27.29 -16.65
CA GLY A 17 -36.18 27.11 -16.52
C GLY A 17 -35.92 26.20 -15.32
N GLY A 18 -35.92 24.89 -15.57
CA GLY A 18 -35.56 23.89 -14.57
C GLY A 18 -34.07 23.99 -14.29
N THR A 19 -33.70 24.66 -13.20
CA THR A 19 -32.36 24.54 -12.61
C THR A 19 -32.21 23.10 -12.15
N LEU A 20 -31.56 22.27 -12.98
CA LEU A 20 -30.99 20.99 -12.55
C LEU A 20 -29.88 21.33 -11.54
N ALA A 21 -30.25 21.48 -10.28
CA ALA A 21 -29.30 21.36 -9.18
C ALA A 21 -28.81 19.92 -9.22
N ALA A 22 -27.66 19.69 -9.83
CA ALA A 22 -26.95 18.44 -9.74
C ALA A 22 -26.61 18.23 -8.26
N PHE A 23 -27.42 17.42 -7.57
CA PHE A 23 -27.02 16.83 -6.29
C PHE A 23 -25.84 15.93 -6.59
N ALA A 24 -24.62 16.44 -6.41
CA ALA A 24 -23.44 15.60 -6.27
C ALA A 24 -23.67 14.76 -5.00
N ALA A 25 -23.95 13.47 -5.16
CA ALA A 25 -23.88 12.54 -4.05
C ALA A 25 -22.48 12.64 -3.43
N PRO A 26 -22.32 12.64 -2.10
CA PRO A 26 -21.01 12.61 -1.51
C PRO A 26 -20.29 11.35 -2.02
N ALA A 27 -19.15 11.53 -2.68
CA ALA A 27 -18.30 10.42 -3.04
C ALA A 27 -17.94 9.66 -1.76
N VAL A 28 -18.28 8.38 -1.71
CA VAL A 28 -17.88 7.52 -0.59
C VAL A 28 -16.38 7.26 -0.78
N ALA A 29 -15.56 7.89 0.04
CA ALA A 29 -14.11 7.65 0.04
C ALA A 29 -13.84 6.17 0.36
N VAL A 30 -12.97 5.53 -0.42
CA VAL A 30 -12.46 4.21 -0.11
C VAL A 30 -11.31 4.38 0.87
N GLU A 31 -11.48 3.89 2.11
CA GLU A 31 -10.43 3.90 3.12
C GLU A 31 -9.64 2.59 3.09
N LEU A 32 -8.38 2.67 2.65
CA LEU A 32 -7.46 1.54 2.57
C LEU A 32 -6.81 1.25 3.93
N ARG A 33 -6.65 -0.02 4.29
CA ARG A 33 -5.92 -0.46 5.49
C ARG A 33 -4.47 -0.76 5.14
N GLY A 34 -3.57 0.00 5.75
CA GLY A 34 -2.13 -0.13 5.61
C GLY A 34 -1.51 -0.95 6.75
N TRP A 35 -0.53 -1.80 6.47
CA TRP A 35 0.22 -2.55 7.49
C TRP A 35 1.71 -2.22 7.47
N ASN A 36 2.30 -2.05 8.65
CA ASN A 36 3.75 -2.16 8.82
C ASN A 36 4.13 -2.64 10.23
N ILE A 37 5.31 -3.25 10.35
CA ILE A 37 5.79 -3.86 11.62
C ILE A 37 6.41 -2.85 12.60
N HIS A 38 6.82 -1.70 12.11
CA HIS A 38 7.57 -0.69 12.82
C HIS A 38 6.67 0.26 13.63
N VAL A 39 7.29 0.96 14.58
CA VAL A 39 6.71 2.07 15.35
C VAL A 39 6.42 3.27 14.45
N GLU A 40 5.57 4.19 14.91
CA GLU A 40 5.09 5.36 14.15
C GLU A 40 6.21 6.30 13.68
N ASP A 41 7.28 6.47 14.45
CA ASP A 41 8.40 7.37 14.16
C ASP A 41 9.53 6.71 13.34
N TYR A 42 9.34 5.46 12.91
CA TYR A 42 10.31 4.77 12.07
C TYR A 42 10.27 5.30 10.62
N PRO A 43 11.41 5.34 9.88
CA PRO A 43 11.45 5.88 8.52
C PRO A 43 10.38 5.31 7.56
N VAL A 44 10.13 3.99 7.63
CA VAL A 44 9.08 3.33 6.82
C VAL A 44 7.68 3.84 7.16
N SER A 45 7.39 4.03 8.46
CA SER A 45 6.10 4.54 8.91
C SER A 45 5.87 5.95 8.40
N ILE A 46 6.86 6.84 8.51
CA ILE A 46 6.80 8.20 7.99
C ILE A 46 6.55 8.19 6.48
N ALA A 47 7.27 7.35 5.73
CA ALA A 47 7.12 7.27 4.28
C ALA A 47 5.74 6.72 3.85
N MET A 48 5.16 5.79 4.62
CA MET A 48 3.80 5.29 4.36
C MET A 48 2.72 6.34 4.65
N GLU A 49 2.88 7.14 5.71
CA GLU A 49 1.99 8.27 5.99
C GLU A 49 2.05 9.30 4.86
N SER A 50 3.25 9.72 4.45
CA SER A 50 3.42 10.64 3.31
C SER A 50 2.87 10.06 2.00
N PHE A 51 3.05 8.77 1.74
CA PHE A 51 2.42 8.10 0.60
C PHE A 51 0.89 8.23 0.63
N MET A 52 0.27 8.04 1.80
CA MET A 52 -1.18 8.10 1.93
C MET A 52 -1.71 9.54 1.84
N GLU A 53 -0.97 10.51 2.35
CA GLU A 53 -1.25 11.94 2.16
C GLU A 53 -1.24 12.29 0.66
N GLU A 54 -0.21 11.87 -0.08
CA GLU A 54 -0.10 12.13 -1.52
C GLU A 54 -1.22 11.44 -2.33
N VAL A 55 -1.57 10.20 -2.00
CA VAL A 55 -2.68 9.49 -2.66
C VAL A 55 -4.01 10.20 -2.37
N THR A 56 -4.23 10.63 -1.12
CA THR A 56 -5.45 11.37 -0.75
C THR A 56 -5.55 12.67 -1.52
N GLU A 57 -4.47 13.43 -1.62
CA GLU A 57 -4.41 14.69 -2.38
C GLU A 57 -4.66 14.44 -3.88
N LYS A 58 -3.91 13.51 -4.48
CA LYS A 58 -3.96 13.23 -5.93
C LYS A 58 -5.29 12.63 -6.38
N THR A 59 -6.03 11.99 -5.48
CA THR A 59 -7.36 11.42 -5.75
C THR A 59 -8.51 12.36 -5.35
N GLY A 60 -8.21 13.58 -4.89
CA GLY A 60 -9.26 14.52 -4.43
C GLY A 60 -10.06 13.98 -3.24
N GLY A 61 -9.48 13.10 -2.43
CA GLY A 61 -10.12 12.44 -1.30
C GLY A 61 -10.96 11.21 -1.64
N GLU A 62 -10.98 10.74 -2.89
CA GLU A 62 -11.68 9.51 -3.26
C GLU A 62 -11.02 8.26 -2.67
N VAL A 63 -9.70 8.30 -2.44
CA VAL A 63 -8.94 7.25 -1.77
C VAL A 63 -8.27 7.84 -0.53
N THR A 64 -8.55 7.27 0.63
CA THR A 64 -7.86 7.58 1.88
C THR A 64 -7.24 6.30 2.43
N GLY A 65 -6.57 6.39 3.57
CA GLY A 65 -6.21 5.17 4.28
C GLY A 65 -5.75 5.41 5.70
N LYS A 66 -5.65 4.29 6.39
CA LYS A 66 -5.24 4.21 7.78
C LYS A 66 -4.12 3.20 7.91
N ILE A 67 -2.97 3.65 8.38
CA ILE A 67 -1.83 2.78 8.63
C ILE A 67 -1.90 2.22 10.04
N TYR A 68 -1.71 0.90 10.14
CA TYR A 68 -1.66 0.15 11.38
C TYR A 68 -0.22 -0.25 11.67
N HIS A 69 0.39 0.50 12.59
CA HIS A 69 1.78 0.33 13.02
C HIS A 69 1.97 -0.81 14.01
N ASN A 70 3.23 -1.05 14.39
CA ASN A 70 3.65 -1.99 15.43
C ASN A 70 3.27 -3.46 15.14
N GLY A 71 2.96 -3.80 13.88
CA GLY A 71 2.49 -5.13 13.51
C GLY A 71 1.17 -5.52 14.20
N VAL A 72 0.32 -4.54 14.56
CA VAL A 72 -0.90 -4.80 15.34
C VAL A 72 -1.91 -5.71 14.63
N LEU A 73 -1.85 -5.80 13.29
CA LEU A 73 -2.68 -6.73 12.51
C LEU A 73 -2.03 -8.10 12.26
N GLY A 74 -0.89 -8.38 12.89
CA GLY A 74 -0.18 -9.65 12.81
C GLY A 74 1.29 -9.51 12.45
N ALA A 75 2.02 -10.62 12.62
CA ALA A 75 3.40 -10.73 12.15
C ALA A 75 3.46 -10.74 10.62
N GLN A 76 4.64 -10.45 10.07
CA GLN A 76 4.80 -10.26 8.63
C GLN A 76 4.30 -11.42 7.75
N PRO A 77 4.53 -12.71 8.07
CA PRO A 77 3.99 -13.80 7.26
C PRO A 77 2.46 -13.80 7.19
N ASP A 78 1.79 -13.53 8.32
CA ASP A 78 0.32 -13.45 8.36
C ASP A 78 -0.19 -12.23 7.59
N ALA A 79 0.53 -11.11 7.67
CA ALA A 79 0.18 -9.89 6.94
C ALA A 79 0.37 -10.03 5.42
N ILE A 80 1.37 -10.80 4.97
CA ILE A 80 1.56 -11.15 3.55
C ILE A 80 0.36 -11.95 3.03
N GLU A 81 -0.14 -12.92 3.80
CA GLU A 81 -1.33 -13.67 3.40
C GLU A 81 -2.59 -12.80 3.43
N GLN A 82 -2.72 -11.91 4.42
CA GLN A 82 -3.83 -10.95 4.50
C GLN A 82 -3.87 -9.99 3.30
N VAL A 83 -2.73 -9.48 2.82
CA VAL A 83 -2.72 -8.60 1.63
C VAL A 83 -3.08 -9.38 0.36
N ARG A 84 -2.62 -10.63 0.23
CA ARG A 84 -2.99 -11.52 -0.89
C ARG A 84 -4.49 -11.82 -0.92
N LEU A 85 -5.12 -11.89 0.25
CA LEU A 85 -6.55 -12.16 0.41
C LEU A 85 -7.42 -10.88 0.38
N GLY A 86 -6.82 -9.68 0.28
CA GLY A 86 -7.54 -8.40 0.33
C GLY A 86 -8.09 -8.03 1.71
N VAL A 87 -7.57 -8.66 2.78
CA VAL A 87 -7.90 -8.30 4.17
C VAL A 87 -7.09 -7.09 4.62
N ILE A 88 -5.89 -6.90 4.09
CA ILE A 88 -5.11 -5.66 4.19
C ILE A 88 -4.97 -5.15 2.76
N ASP A 89 -5.05 -3.83 2.56
CA ASP A 89 -5.13 -3.23 1.24
C ASP A 89 -3.74 -2.83 0.71
N PHE A 90 -2.85 -2.39 1.60
CA PHE A 90 -1.45 -2.10 1.29
C PHE A 90 -0.54 -2.31 2.50
N GLY A 91 0.77 -2.33 2.29
CA GLY A 91 1.73 -2.43 3.38
C GLY A 91 3.17 -2.43 2.91
N GLU A 92 4.08 -2.24 3.85
CA GLU A 92 5.51 -2.46 3.63
C GLU A 92 5.88 -3.87 4.10
N PHE A 93 6.63 -4.60 3.28
CA PHE A 93 7.04 -5.97 3.56
C PHE A 93 8.52 -6.15 3.21
N ASN A 94 9.25 -6.77 4.12
CA ASN A 94 10.61 -7.20 3.85
C ASN A 94 10.62 -8.40 2.89
N LEU A 95 11.57 -8.43 1.96
CA LEU A 95 11.66 -9.50 0.97
C LEU A 95 12.09 -10.86 1.53
N GLY A 96 12.67 -10.91 2.73
CA GLY A 96 13.05 -12.17 3.39
C GLY A 96 11.84 -13.06 3.68
N PRO A 97 10.89 -12.62 4.52
CA PRO A 97 9.63 -13.36 4.74
C PRO A 97 8.79 -13.53 3.46
N MET A 98 8.81 -12.56 2.55
CA MET A 98 8.11 -12.64 1.25
C MET A 98 8.51 -13.88 0.43
N GLY A 99 9.75 -14.34 0.58
CA GLY A 99 10.28 -15.53 -0.10
C GLY A 99 9.50 -16.83 0.11
N GLN A 100 8.66 -16.91 1.16
CA GLN A 100 7.78 -18.06 1.39
C GLN A 100 6.62 -18.13 0.40
N SER A 101 6.06 -16.98 0.01
CA SER A 101 4.92 -16.89 -0.92
C SER A 101 5.37 -16.57 -2.35
N VAL A 102 6.47 -15.81 -2.50
CA VAL A 102 7.07 -15.38 -3.77
C VAL A 102 8.54 -15.86 -3.83
N PRO A 103 8.81 -17.07 -4.35
CA PRO A 103 10.15 -17.66 -4.32
C PRO A 103 11.24 -16.80 -4.97
N GLU A 104 10.89 -15.98 -5.97
CA GLU A 104 11.78 -15.05 -6.67
C GLU A 104 12.41 -14.03 -5.71
N ALA A 105 11.71 -13.65 -4.63
CA ALA A 105 12.23 -12.72 -3.62
C ALA A 105 13.42 -13.30 -2.82
N ASN A 106 13.57 -14.63 -2.75
CA ASN A 106 14.65 -15.28 -1.99
C ASN A 106 16.05 -14.92 -2.48
N VAL A 107 16.20 -14.48 -3.74
CA VAL A 107 17.49 -14.06 -4.28
C VAL A 107 18.09 -12.89 -3.47
N THR A 108 17.23 -12.02 -2.94
CA THR A 108 17.64 -10.87 -2.11
C THR A 108 18.12 -11.28 -0.71
N SER A 109 17.84 -12.52 -0.30
CA SER A 109 18.22 -13.07 1.01
C SER A 109 19.52 -13.88 0.96
N LEU A 110 20.14 -14.01 -0.20
CA LEU A 110 21.45 -14.66 -0.31
C LEU A 110 22.52 -13.82 0.41
N PRO A 111 23.32 -14.40 1.33
CA PRO A 111 24.35 -13.66 2.04
C PRO A 111 25.35 -13.00 1.06
N PHE A 112 25.62 -11.71 1.28
CA PHE A 112 26.56 -10.90 0.49
C PHE A 112 26.22 -10.73 -1.01
N ILE A 113 24.97 -10.99 -1.42
CA ILE A 113 24.55 -10.81 -2.82
C ILE A 113 24.63 -9.34 -3.27
N PHE A 114 24.35 -8.41 -2.36
CA PHE A 114 24.54 -6.97 -2.57
C PHE A 114 25.89 -6.53 -1.99
N LYS A 115 26.70 -5.85 -2.81
CA LYS A 115 28.03 -5.35 -2.42
C LYS A 115 27.99 -4.00 -1.71
N SER A 116 26.94 -3.22 -1.94
CA SER A 116 26.73 -1.92 -1.33
C SER A 116 25.26 -1.50 -1.39
N ILE A 117 24.90 -0.51 -0.56
CA ILE A 117 23.55 0.09 -0.59
C ILE A 117 23.24 0.73 -1.96
N PRO A 118 24.14 1.54 -2.56
CA PRO A 118 23.90 2.07 -3.90
C PRO A 118 23.67 1.01 -4.97
N GLN A 119 24.44 -0.10 -4.93
CA GLN A 119 24.25 -1.19 -5.88
C GLN A 119 22.89 -1.89 -5.67
N MET A 120 22.48 -2.08 -4.42
CA MET A 120 21.15 -2.64 -4.12
C MET A 120 20.05 -1.77 -4.71
N TYR A 121 20.11 -0.44 -4.57
CA TYR A 121 19.13 0.45 -5.21
C TYR A 121 19.11 0.29 -6.73
N GLU A 122 20.27 0.36 -7.38
CA GLU A 122 20.37 0.21 -8.85
C GLU A 122 19.77 -1.13 -9.34
N LEU A 123 20.01 -2.23 -8.62
CA LEU A 123 19.48 -3.54 -8.98
C LEU A 123 17.97 -3.64 -8.75
N MET A 124 17.48 -3.14 -7.62
CA MET A 124 16.06 -3.18 -7.28
C MET A 124 15.24 -2.24 -8.15
N ASP A 125 15.77 -1.08 -8.55
CA ASP A 125 15.11 -0.16 -9.48
C ASP A 125 15.20 -0.62 -10.95
N GLY A 126 15.97 -1.67 -11.22
CA GLY A 126 16.18 -2.24 -12.54
C GLY A 126 15.49 -3.60 -12.76
N ALA A 127 16.04 -4.35 -13.70
CA ALA A 127 15.47 -5.62 -14.16
C ALA A 127 15.33 -6.69 -13.06
N ALA A 128 16.16 -6.65 -12.01
CA ALA A 128 16.07 -7.61 -10.92
C ALA A 128 14.83 -7.34 -10.06
N GLY A 129 14.56 -6.08 -9.70
CA GLY A 129 13.31 -5.74 -9.03
C GLY A 129 12.08 -5.98 -9.90
N GLU A 130 12.14 -5.66 -11.20
CA GLU A 130 11.04 -5.99 -12.13
C GLU A 130 10.72 -7.49 -12.13
N ALA A 131 11.73 -8.35 -12.23
CA ALA A 131 11.55 -9.80 -12.20
C ALA A 131 10.92 -10.31 -10.88
N ILE A 132 11.37 -9.76 -9.74
CA ILE A 132 10.75 -10.06 -8.44
C ILE A 132 9.29 -9.57 -8.43
N GLY A 133 9.04 -8.39 -8.98
CA GLY A 133 7.72 -7.79 -9.06
C GLY A 133 6.74 -8.58 -9.93
N GLU A 134 7.18 -9.18 -11.04
CA GLU A 134 6.38 -10.13 -11.81
C GLU A 134 5.99 -11.36 -10.97
N GLY A 135 6.94 -11.89 -10.20
CA GLY A 135 6.68 -12.97 -9.24
C GLY A 135 5.62 -12.58 -8.21
N MET A 136 5.72 -11.38 -7.64
CA MET A 136 4.72 -10.84 -6.70
C MET A 136 3.33 -10.72 -7.34
N LYS A 137 3.24 -10.17 -8.56
CA LYS A 137 1.98 -10.02 -9.29
C LYS A 137 1.32 -11.37 -9.57
N ALA A 138 2.11 -12.38 -9.94
CA ALA A 138 1.61 -13.75 -10.13
C ALA A 138 1.03 -14.37 -8.84
N LYS A 139 1.33 -13.82 -7.66
CA LYS A 139 0.78 -14.22 -6.36
C LYS A 139 -0.32 -13.31 -5.83
N GLY A 140 -0.78 -12.35 -6.64
CA GLY A 140 -1.84 -11.41 -6.28
C GLY A 140 -1.35 -10.20 -5.46
N ILE A 141 -0.04 -9.91 -5.48
CA ILE A 141 0.54 -8.76 -4.78
C ILE A 141 1.05 -7.76 -5.82
N MET A 142 0.58 -6.51 -5.74
CA MET A 142 1.07 -5.44 -6.62
C MET A 142 2.22 -4.69 -5.93
N PRO A 143 3.48 -4.83 -6.38
CA PRO A 143 4.57 -4.01 -5.88
C PRO A 143 4.43 -2.56 -6.38
N LEU A 144 4.57 -1.59 -5.47
CA LEU A 144 4.50 -0.16 -5.80
C LEU A 144 5.88 0.52 -5.82
N GLY A 145 6.87 -0.08 -5.16
CA GLY A 145 8.23 0.43 -5.06
C GLY A 145 9.05 -0.39 -4.07
N TRP A 146 10.33 -0.02 -3.91
CA TRP A 146 11.27 -0.74 -3.05
C TRP A 146 11.80 0.18 -1.95
N TYR A 147 11.67 -0.28 -0.71
CA TYR A 147 12.32 0.36 0.44
C TYR A 147 13.63 -0.35 0.78
N ALA A 148 14.54 0.38 1.42
CA ALA A 148 15.78 -0.19 1.95
C ALA A 148 15.76 -0.26 3.48
N ALA A 149 16.29 -1.36 4.01
CA ALA A 149 16.48 -1.58 5.44
C ALA A 149 17.98 -1.58 5.85
N GLY A 150 18.86 -1.13 4.96
CA GLY A 150 20.32 -1.11 5.18
C GLY A 150 20.96 -2.50 5.22
N ALA A 151 22.08 -2.63 5.94
CA ALA A 151 22.81 -3.89 6.10
C ALA A 151 22.52 -4.53 7.46
N ARG A 152 22.35 -5.86 7.48
CA ARG A 152 22.05 -6.63 8.70
C ARG A 152 23.35 -7.15 9.33
N SER A 153 23.51 -6.96 10.63
CA SER A 153 24.70 -7.37 11.40
C SER A 153 24.30 -8.27 12.56
N PHE A 154 25.21 -9.17 12.96
CA PHE A 154 25.02 -9.97 14.17
C PHE A 154 25.15 -9.12 15.43
N TYR A 155 24.30 -9.39 16.40
CA TYR A 155 24.38 -8.87 17.76
C TYR A 155 24.02 -9.99 18.73
N ASN A 156 24.64 -10.03 19.91
CA ASN A 156 24.34 -10.99 20.95
C ASN A 156 24.76 -10.43 22.33
N SER A 157 24.29 -11.05 23.40
CA SER A 157 24.60 -10.65 24.79
C SER A 157 25.76 -11.42 25.44
N GLN A 158 26.44 -12.30 24.69
CA GLN A 158 27.44 -13.22 25.24
C GLN A 158 28.89 -12.77 24.97
N ARG A 159 29.21 -12.41 23.72
CA ARG A 159 30.59 -12.11 23.30
C ARG A 159 30.66 -11.35 21.96
N PRO A 160 31.74 -10.61 21.69
CA PRO A 160 32.02 -10.08 20.36
C PRO A 160 32.16 -11.19 19.30
N ILE A 161 31.80 -10.89 18.05
CA ILE A 161 31.98 -11.78 16.89
C ILE A 161 33.00 -11.11 15.97
N ASN A 162 34.22 -11.65 15.90
CA ASN A 162 35.30 -11.14 15.06
C ASN A 162 35.65 -12.10 13.92
N THR A 163 35.34 -13.39 14.09
CA THR A 163 35.54 -14.45 13.10
C THR A 163 34.28 -15.31 12.96
N PRO A 164 34.10 -16.04 11.84
CA PRO A 164 32.96 -16.93 11.68
C PRO A 164 32.82 -17.97 12.80
N ALA A 165 33.92 -18.47 13.39
CA ALA A 165 33.86 -19.45 14.48
C ALA A 165 33.19 -18.91 15.75
N ASP A 166 33.19 -17.59 15.96
CA ASP A 166 32.63 -16.98 17.17
C ASP A 166 31.11 -17.15 17.26
N VAL A 167 30.43 -17.49 16.16
CA VAL A 167 28.98 -17.72 16.14
C VAL A 167 28.58 -19.11 16.66
N GLU A 168 29.53 -20.04 16.81
CA GLU A 168 29.23 -21.41 17.24
C GLU A 168 28.57 -21.44 18.62
N GLY A 169 27.43 -22.13 18.72
CA GLY A 169 26.65 -22.22 19.96
C GLY A 169 25.85 -20.97 20.35
N LEU A 170 25.90 -19.88 19.55
CA LEU A 170 24.93 -18.79 19.67
C LEU A 170 23.56 -19.24 19.14
N LYS A 171 22.48 -18.74 19.75
CA LYS A 171 21.08 -18.96 19.34
C LYS A 171 20.43 -17.62 19.06
#